data_AF-X1S3V9-F1
#
_entry.id   AF-X1S3V9-F1
#
_cell.length_a   1.000
_cell.length_b   1.000
_cell.length_c   1.000
_cell.angle_alpha   90.00
_cell.angle_beta   90.00
_cell.angle_gamma   90.00
#
_symmetry.space_group_name_H-M   'P 1'
#
loop_
_entity.id
_entity.type
_entity.pdbx_description
1 polymer ?
#
loop_
_entity_poly.entity_id
_entity_poly.type
_entity_poly.pdbx_seq_one_letter_code
_entity_poly.pdbx_strand_id
1 'polypeptide(L)' 'FVAAAVAAGNVDLVVTRTFTNSSGGSITVREIGIYCFSTDTGAIARYFCIVRDVLATPQAVGNGEILTVQYTLRTTV' A
#
# COMPACT_ATOMS: atom_id res chain seq x y z
N PHE A 1 -7.95 5.23 -6.72
CA PHE A 1 -8.15 3.88 -7.25
C PHE A 1 -8.55 4.02 -8.69
N VAL A 2 -7.97 3.23 -9.59
CA VAL A 2 -8.50 3.08 -10.95
C VAL A 2 -9.48 1.90 -10.92
N ALA A 3 -10.57 1.98 -11.69
CA ALA A 3 -11.52 0.87 -11.79
C ALA A 3 -10.80 -0.40 -12.28
N ALA A 4 -11.20 -1.56 -11.75
CA ALA A 4 -10.65 -2.82 -12.20
C ALA A 4 -11.04 -3.08 -13.66
N ALA A 5 -10.11 -3.58 -14.48
CA ALA A 5 -10.32 -3.79 -15.91
C ALA A 5 -9.83 -5.17 -16.34
N VAL A 6 -10.54 -5.80 -17.28
CA VAL A 6 -10.13 -7.07 -17.90
C VAL A 6 -8.98 -6.80 -18.87
N ALA A 7 -7.85 -7.49 -18.69
CA ALA A 7 -6.69 -7.46 -19.56
C ALA A 7 -6.29 -8.89 -19.94
N ALA A 8 -6.68 -9.33 -21.14
CA ALA A 8 -6.26 -10.61 -21.74
C ALA A 8 -6.42 -11.84 -20.81
N GLY A 9 -7.58 -11.99 -20.16
CA GLY A 9 -7.84 -13.09 -19.23
C GLY A 9 -7.44 -12.81 -17.77
N ASN A 10 -7.01 -11.59 -17.47
CA ASN A 10 -6.76 -11.12 -16.10
C ASN A 10 -7.69 -9.97 -15.76
N VAL A 11 -7.86 -9.68 -14.47
CA VAL A 11 -8.45 -8.43 -13.96
C VAL A 11 -7.42 -7.75 -13.06
N ASP A 12 -7.05 -6.52 -13.42
CA ASP A 12 -6.06 -5.72 -12.70
C ASP A 12 -6.73 -4.57 -11.93
N LEU A 13 -6.31 -4.38 -10.68
CA LEU A 13 -6.67 -3.26 -9.81
C LEU A 13 -5.41 -2.50 -9.40
N VAL A 14 -5.30 -1.24 -9.83
CA VAL A 14 -4.17 -0.37 -9.49
C VAL A 14 -4.51 0.50 -8.27
N VAL A 15 -3.68 0.38 -7.24
CA VAL A 15 -3.79 1.10 -5.97
C VAL A 15 -2.56 1.99 -5.80
N THR A 16 -2.75 3.31 -5.89
CA THR A 16 -1.70 4.31 -5.68
C THR A 16 -1.97 5.14 -4.43
N ARG A 17 -0.98 5.28 -3.57
CA ARG A 17 -1.01 6.12 -2.37
C ARG A 17 0.27 6.94 -2.25
N THR A 18 0.12 8.21 -1.91
CA THR A 18 1.23 9.12 -1.66
C THR A 18 1.27 9.45 -0.17
N PHE A 19 2.46 9.36 0.42
CA PHE A 19 2.74 9.65 1.81
C PHE A 19 3.71 10.83 1.88
N THR A 20 3.37 11.87 2.64
CA THR A 20 4.27 13.00 2.90
C THR A 20 4.97 12.81 4.24
N ASN A 21 6.29 12.93 4.29
CA ASN A 21 7.01 12.95 5.55
C ASN A 21 6.96 14.37 6.15
N SER A 22 6.09 14.58 7.13
CA SER A 22 6.00 15.84 7.90
C SER A 22 6.54 15.71 9.33
N SER A 23 7.52 14.82 9.56
CA SER A 23 8.02 14.52 10.90
C SER A 23 9.04 15.54 11.45
N GLY A 24 9.51 16.50 10.64
CA GLY A 24 10.57 17.45 11.02
C GLY A 24 12.00 16.96 10.77
N GLY A 25 12.18 15.73 10.31
CA GLY A 25 13.48 15.15 9.95
C GLY A 25 13.37 14.09 8.85
N SER A 26 14.50 13.48 8.45
CA SER A 26 14.47 12.36 7.51
C SER A 26 14.00 11.08 8.20
N ILE A 27 13.13 10.32 7.54
CA ILE A 27 12.69 8.99 7.97
C ILE A 27 13.19 7.93 6.99
N THR A 28 13.41 6.71 7.47
CA THR A 28 13.76 5.58 6.61
C THR A 28 12.60 4.60 6.53
N VAL A 29 12.01 4.46 5.35
CA VAL A 29 10.98 3.47 5.06
C VAL A 29 11.64 2.16 4.66
N ARG A 30 11.37 1.10 5.43
CA ARG A 30 11.95 -0.24 5.22
C ARG A 30 10.94 -1.25 4.68
N GLU A 31 9.66 -0.96 4.85
CA GLU A 31 8.57 -1.87 4.54
C GLU A 31 7.36 -1.07 4.03
N ILE A 32 6.68 -1.64 3.04
CA ILE A 32 5.40 -1.16 2.54
C ILE A 32 4.43 -2.35 2.49
N GLY A 33 3.13 -2.07 2.54
CA GLY A 33 2.14 -3.15 2.54
C GLY A 33 0.73 -2.64 2.31
N ILE A 34 -0.18 -3.59 2.10
CA ILE A 34 -1.62 -3.35 2.04
C ILE A 34 -2.25 -4.01 3.25
N TYR A 35 -2.99 -3.21 4.02
CA TYR A 35 -3.79 -3.68 5.14
C TYR A 35 -5.26 -3.53 4.80
N CYS A 36 -6.04 -4.56 5.08
CA CYS A 36 -7.50 -4.48 5.01
C CYS A 36 -8.08 -4.33 6.42
N PHE A 37 -9.16 -3.57 6.50
CA PHE A 37 -9.94 -3.35 7.70
C PHE A 37 -11.18 -4.25 7.64
N SER A 38 -11.48 -4.92 8.75
CA SER A 38 -12.77 -5.56 8.96
C SER A 38 -13.18 -5.44 10.42
N THR A 39 -14.47 -5.56 10.68
CA THR A 39 -15.01 -5.60 12.03
C THR A 39 -15.25 -7.05 12.45
N ASP A 40 -14.88 -7.43 13.66
CA ASP A 40 -15.20 -8.75 14.21
C ASP A 40 -16.64 -8.85 14.75
N THR A 41 -17.03 -10.03 15.24
CA THR A 41 -18.38 -10.26 15.79
C THR A 41 -18.70 -9.42 17.02
N GLY A 42 -17.69 -8.85 17.68
CA GLY A 42 -17.84 -7.93 18.82
C GLY A 42 -17.87 -6.45 18.42
N ALA A 43 -18.00 -6.14 17.13
CA ALA A 43 -17.92 -4.78 16.59
C ALA A 43 -16.53 -4.11 16.76
N ILE A 44 -15.46 -4.89 16.95
CA ILE A 44 -14.10 -4.35 17.13
C ILE A 44 -13.38 -4.28 15.78
N ALA A 45 -12.74 -3.14 15.52
CA ALA A 45 -11.88 -2.91 14.38
C ALA A 45 -10.68 -3.86 14.38
N ARG A 46 -10.50 -4.62 13.30
CA ARG A 46 -9.35 -5.49 13.05
C ARG A 46 -8.68 -5.10 11.74
N TYR A 47 -7.35 -5.11 11.76
CA TYR A 47 -6.54 -4.85 10.59
C TYR A 47 -5.74 -6.10 10.25
N PHE A 48 -5.79 -6.50 8.98
CA PHE A 48 -5.09 -7.68 8.48
C PHE A 48 -4.10 -7.24 7.41
N CYS A 49 -2.85 -7.66 7.54
CA CYS A 49 -1.83 -7.45 6.52
C CYS A 49 -2.04 -8.47 5.41
N ILE A 50 -2.43 -8.01 4.22
CA ILE A 50 -2.70 -8.88 3.06
C ILE A 50 -1.58 -8.86 2.03
N VAL A 51 -0.73 -7.82 2.05
CA VAL A 51 0.50 -7.72 1.26
C VAL A 51 1.57 -7.09 2.14
N ARG A 52 2.76 -7.69 2.18
CA ARG A 52 3.90 -7.22 2.96
C ARG A 52 5.18 -7.31 2.14
N ASP A 53 5.74 -6.16 1.78
CA ASP A 53 7.00 -6.07 1.06
C ASP A 53 8.06 -5.37 1.91
N VAL A 54 9.07 -6.14 2.32
CA VAL A 54 10.30 -5.60 2.90
C VAL A 54 11.19 -5.13 1.75
N LEU A 55 11.52 -3.85 1.73
CA LEU A 55 12.28 -3.26 0.63
C LEU A 55 13.73 -3.76 0.67
N ALA A 56 14.21 -4.31 -0.45
CA ALA A 56 15.61 -4.75 -0.58
C ALA A 56 16.61 -3.60 -0.31
N THR A 57 16.20 -2.37 -0.61
CA THR A 57 16.93 -1.15 -0.25
C THR A 57 15.99 -0.21 0.51
N PRO A 58 16.28 0.13 1.78
CA PRO A 58 15.52 1.12 2.52
C PRO A 58 15.47 2.48 1.81
N GLN A 59 14.33 3.15 1.88
CA GLN A 59 14.12 4.45 1.23
C GLN A 59 14.17 5.56 2.27
N ALA A 60 15.14 6.46 2.14
CA ALA A 60 15.18 7.69 2.92
C ALA A 60 14.19 8.70 2.32
N VAL A 61 13.35 9.29 3.17
CA VAL A 61 12.40 10.33 2.79
C VAL A 61 12.68 11.54 3.68
N GLY A 62 13.16 12.63 3.11
CA GLY A 62 13.42 13.88 3.79
C GLY A 62 12.14 14.55 4.31
N ASN A 63 12.29 15.53 5.20
CA ASN A 63 11.16 16.33 5.67
C ASN A 63 10.56 17.15 4.51
N GLY A 64 9.25 17.08 4.32
CA GLY A 64 8.52 17.67 3.21
C GLY A 64 8.56 16.84 1.92
N GLU A 65 9.37 15.78 1.84
CA GLU A 65 9.39 14.89 0.69
C GLU A 65 8.22 13.89 0.71
N ILE A 66 7.92 13.35 -0.46
CA ILE A 66 6.84 12.39 -0.68
C ILE A 66 7.38 11.04 -1.10
N LEU A 67 6.72 9.98 -0.63
CA LEU A 67 6.87 8.62 -1.12
C LEU A 67 5.55 8.19 -1.76
N THR A 68 5.57 7.90 -3.06
CA THR A 68 4.40 7.34 -3.76
C THR A 68 4.58 5.83 -3.93
N VAL A 69 3.63 5.06 -3.42
CA VAL A 69 3.57 3.60 -3.51
C VAL A 69 2.44 3.22 -4.47
N GLN A 70 2.74 2.34 -5.42
CA GLN A 70 1.77 1.80 -6.36
C GLN A 70 1.81 0.27 -6.34
N TYR A 71 0.67 -0.35 -6.05
CA TYR A 71 0.45 -1.79 -6.21
C TYR A 71 -0.46 -2.05 -7.41
N THR A 72 -0.16 -3.11 -8.16
CA THR A 72 -1.08 -3.69 -9.15
C THR A 72 -1.49 -5.05 -8.62
N LEU A 73 -2.75 -5.17 -8.19
CA LEU A 73 -3.34 -6.42 -7.75
C LEU A 73 -3.99 -7.10 -8.95
N ARG A 74 -3.62 -8.35 -9.22
CA ARG A 74 -4.09 -9.11 -10.38
C ARG A 74 -4.83 -10.37 -9.95
N THR A 75 -5.96 -10.65 -10.58
CA THR A 75 -6.60 -11.97 -10.60
C THR A 75 -6.76 -12.46 -12.03
N THR A 76 -6.97 -13.76 -12.23
CA THR A 76 -7.35 -14.35 -13.53
C THR A 76 -8.86 -14.54 -13.59
N VAL A 77 -9.44 -14.52 -14.81
CA VAL A 77 -10.84 -14.93 -15.05
C VAL A 77 -10.96 -16.44 -15.19
#